data_AF-A0A3T0I0W4-F1
#
_entry.id   AF-A0A3T0I0W4-F1
#
_cell.length_a   1.000
_cell.length_b   1.000
_cell.length_c   1.000
_cell.angle_alpha   90.00
_cell.angle_beta   90.00
_cell.angle_gamma   90.00
#
_symmetry.space_group_name_H-M   'P 1'
#
loop_
_entity.id
_entity.type
_entity.pdbx_description
1 polymer ?
#
loop_
_entity_poly.entity_id
_entity_poly.type
_entity_poly.pdbx_seq_one_letter_code
_entity_poly.pdbx_strand_id
1 'polypeptide(L)'
;MFSFESDTMLVDDREDLIAVLRMRFGDVSGELIEQIYQIDDMNTLQRLILAAANAANFNVFNHELQTEENSFRLLGENFNPLRDFLKGRETENGEEKE
;
A
#
# COMPACT_ATOMS: atom_id res chain seq x y z
N MET A 1 -16.63 -25.45 15.66
CA MET A 1 -15.67 -26.15 14.75
C MET A 1 -15.64 -25.32 13.47
N PHE A 2 -14.45 -25.01 12.92
CA PHE A 2 -14.10 -23.91 11.97
C PHE A 2 -13.62 -22.59 12.63
N SER A 3 -12.43 -22.62 13.22
CA SER A 3 -11.67 -21.38 13.52
C SER A 3 -10.23 -21.42 13.00
N PHE A 4 -9.73 -22.58 12.56
CA PHE A 4 -8.34 -22.72 12.10
C PHE A 4 -8.11 -22.21 10.67
N GLU A 5 -9.06 -22.38 9.74
CA GLU A 5 -8.88 -21.94 8.34
C GLU A 5 -8.90 -20.41 8.20
N SER A 6 -9.75 -19.73 8.95
CA SER A 6 -9.83 -18.27 8.99
C SER A 6 -8.55 -17.64 9.58
N ASP A 7 -7.95 -18.27 10.61
CA ASP A 7 -6.69 -17.80 11.18
C ASP A 7 -5.51 -18.00 10.21
N THR A 8 -5.48 -19.10 9.45
CA THR A 8 -4.42 -19.31 8.46
C THR A 8 -4.49 -18.31 7.31
N MET A 9 -5.69 -18.01 6.81
CA MET A 9 -5.86 -17.02 5.74
C MET A 9 -5.50 -15.61 6.18
N LEU A 10 -5.79 -15.24 7.44
CA LEU A 10 -5.37 -13.97 8.01
C LEU A 10 -3.84 -13.84 8.08
N VAL A 11 -3.16 -14.91 8.48
CA VAL A 11 -1.69 -14.91 8.53
C VAL A 11 -1.09 -14.78 7.13
N ASP A 12 -1.62 -15.52 6.15
CA ASP A 12 -1.14 -15.45 4.78
C ASP A 12 -1.32 -14.04 4.17
N ASP A 13 -2.50 -13.43 4.31
CA ASP A 13 -2.76 -12.07 3.79
C ASP A 13 -1.89 -10.99 4.48
N ARG A 14 -1.56 -11.16 5.77
CA ARG A 14 -0.63 -10.26 6.49
C ARG A 14 0.79 -10.36 5.93
N GLU A 15 1.27 -11.58 5.73
CA GLU A 15 2.60 -11.81 5.15
C GLU A 15 2.68 -11.31 3.72
N ASP A 16 1.63 -11.49 2.91
CA ASP A 16 1.53 -10.96 1.56
C ASP A 16 1.59 -9.43 1.55
N LEU A 17 0.87 -8.76 2.45
CA LEU A 17 0.94 -7.30 2.59
C LEU A 17 2.36 -6.84 2.94
N ILE A 18 3.00 -7.48 3.92
CA ILE A 18 4.37 -7.15 4.32
C ILE A 18 5.35 -7.37 3.16
N ALA A 19 5.20 -8.47 2.41
CA ALA A 19 6.01 -8.77 1.25
C ALA A 19 5.87 -7.69 0.16
N VAL A 20 4.64 -7.28 -0.17
CA VAL A 20 4.38 -6.21 -1.15
C VAL A 20 5.00 -4.89 -0.69
N LEU A 21 4.84 -4.52 0.57
CA LEU A 21 5.44 -3.31 1.12
C LEU A 21 6.97 -3.35 1.03
N ARG A 22 7.58 -4.50 1.33
CA ARG A 22 9.03 -4.68 1.22
C ARG A 22 9.52 -4.57 -0.22
N MET A 23 8.81 -5.21 -1.14
CA MET A 23 9.14 -5.17 -2.56
C MET A 23 9.03 -3.76 -3.15
N ARG A 24 8.06 -2.96 -2.70
CA ARG A 24 7.80 -1.62 -3.27
C ARG A 24 8.54 -0.49 -2.58
N PHE A 25 8.64 -0.53 -1.26
CA PHE A 25 9.14 0.59 -0.46
C PHE A 25 10.45 0.28 0.26
N GLY A 26 10.95 -0.96 0.20
CA GLY A 26 12.20 -1.37 0.83
C GLY A 26 12.00 -1.84 2.26
N ASP A 27 12.83 -1.39 3.20
CA ASP A 27 12.72 -1.86 4.59
C ASP A 27 11.42 -1.35 5.25
N VAL A 28 10.72 -2.28 5.91
CA VAL A 28 9.49 -2.00 6.65
C VAL A 28 9.80 -2.07 8.14
N SER A 29 9.40 -1.04 8.90
CA SER A 29 9.67 -0.97 10.34
C SER A 29 8.93 -2.05 11.12
N GLY A 30 9.52 -2.51 12.23
CA GLY A 30 8.89 -3.48 13.13
C GLY A 30 7.55 -2.98 13.67
N GLU A 31 7.43 -1.68 13.95
CA GLU A 31 6.17 -1.06 14.39
C GLU A 31 5.06 -1.20 13.34
N LEU A 32 5.37 -1.05 12.05
CA LEU A 32 4.39 -1.23 10.98
C LEU A 32 3.98 -2.70 10.82
N ILE A 33 4.93 -3.62 10.99
CA ILE A 33 4.64 -5.06 10.98
C ILE A 33 3.68 -5.39 12.12
N GLU A 34 3.96 -4.92 13.34
CA GLU A 34 3.08 -5.12 14.50
C GLU A 34 1.67 -4.55 14.25
N GLN A 35 1.56 -3.36 13.63
CA GLN A 35 0.27 -2.80 13.26
C GLN A 35 -0.50 -3.69 12.26
N ILE A 36 0.17 -4.23 11.24
CA ILE A 36 -0.47 -5.15 10.27
C ILE A 36 -0.94 -6.43 10.96
N TYR A 37 -0.16 -6.96 11.89
CA TYR A 37 -0.52 -8.16 12.65
C TYR A 37 -1.72 -7.96 13.60
N GLN A 38 -2.05 -6.72 13.96
CA GLN A 38 -3.24 -6.38 14.74
C GLN A 38 -4.52 -6.29 13.90
N ILE A 39 -4.42 -6.36 12.57
CA ILE A 39 -5.59 -6.29 11.67
C ILE A 39 -6.20 -7.69 11.57
N ASP A 40 -7.39 -7.86 12.15
CA ASP A 40 -8.16 -9.12 12.15
C ASP A 40 -9.28 -9.15 11.09
N ASP A 41 -9.43 -8.09 10.30
CA ASP A 41 -10.39 -8.04 9.20
C ASP A 41 -9.74 -8.30 7.84
N MET A 42 -10.16 -9.40 7.20
CA MET A 42 -9.70 -9.83 5.88
C MET A 42 -9.96 -8.76 4.81
N ASN A 43 -11.10 -8.05 4.86
CA ASN A 43 -11.41 -7.04 3.85
C ASN A 43 -10.44 -5.87 3.92
N THR A 44 -10.08 -5.46 5.14
CA THR A 44 -9.07 -4.44 5.41
C THR A 44 -7.70 -4.87 4.91
N LEU A 45 -7.25 -6.11 5.18
CA LEU A 45 -5.98 -6.62 4.64
C LEU A 45 -5.94 -6.60 3.12
N GLN A 46 -6.97 -7.14 2.46
CA GLN A 46 -7.05 -7.17 0.98
C GLN A 46 -7.05 -5.77 0.37
N ARG A 47 -7.76 -4.82 0.98
CA ARG A 47 -7.71 -3.41 0.58
C ARG A 47 -6.32 -2.81 0.76
N LEU A 48 -5.65 -3.07 1.87
CA LEU A 48 -4.30 -2.59 2.12
C LEU A 48 -3.30 -3.20 1.15
N ILE A 49 -3.45 -4.46 0.73
CA ILE A 49 -2.62 -5.07 -0.31
C ILE A 49 -2.79 -4.31 -1.63
N LEU A 50 -4.03 -3.99 -2.02
CA LEU A 50 -4.30 -3.21 -3.23
C LEU A 50 -3.76 -1.78 -3.13
N ALA A 51 -3.91 -1.11 -1.98
CA ALA A 51 -3.35 0.22 -1.76
C ALA A 51 -1.82 0.18 -1.79
N ALA A 52 -1.22 -0.81 -1.12
CA ALA A 52 0.21 -1.03 -1.11
C ALA A 52 0.74 -1.27 -2.52
N ALA A 53 0.01 -1.94 -3.41
CA ALA A 53 0.42 -2.19 -4.80
C ALA A 53 0.33 -0.94 -5.69
N ASN A 54 -0.65 -0.06 -5.45
CA ASN A 54 -0.96 1.07 -6.34
C ASN A 54 -0.48 2.44 -5.83
N ALA A 55 -0.21 2.58 -4.53
CA ALA A 55 0.23 3.85 -3.93
C ALA A 55 1.48 4.41 -4.63
N ALA A 56 1.52 5.71 -4.90
CA ALA A 56 2.67 6.34 -5.55
C ALA A 56 3.96 6.24 -4.70
N ASN A 57 3.81 6.33 -3.38
CA ASN A 57 4.90 6.21 -2.42
C ASN A 57 4.37 5.77 -1.05
N PHE A 58 5.30 5.49 -0.12
CA PHE A 58 4.98 4.99 1.22
C PHE A 58 4.07 5.94 2.02
N ASN A 59 4.20 7.27 1.84
CA ASN A 59 3.37 8.24 2.56
C ASN A 59 1.89 8.12 2.17
N VAL A 60 1.60 7.84 0.89
CA VAL A 60 0.22 7.59 0.44
C VAL A 60 -0.33 6.31 1.07
N PHE A 61 0.46 5.24 1.10
CA PHE A 61 0.05 4.00 1.77
C PHE A 61 -0.20 4.22 3.27
N ASN A 62 0.70 4.92 3.96
CA ASN A 62 0.56 5.18 5.40
C ASN A 62 -0.69 6.01 5.73
N HIS A 63 -1.08 6.92 4.83
CA HIS A 63 -2.35 7.64 4.97
C HIS A 63 -3.55 6.68 4.88
N GLU A 64 -3.55 5.76 3.93
CA GLU A 64 -4.63 4.77 3.79
C GLU A 64 -4.67 3.78 4.97
N LEU A 65 -3.52 3.38 5.51
CA LEU A 65 -3.44 2.53 6.69
C LEU A 65 -4.15 3.16 7.91
N GLN A 66 -4.10 4.49 8.03
CA GLN A 66 -4.76 5.24 9.10
C GLN A 66 -6.19 5.67 8.75
N THR A 67 -6.65 5.41 7.52
CA THR A 67 -7.96 5.84 7.04
C THR A 67 -9.00 4.76 7.31
N GLU A 68 -10.17 5.16 7.82
CA GLU A 68 -11.28 4.24 8.08
C GLU A 68 -11.85 3.61 6.80
N GLU A 69 -12.42 2.42 6.95
CA GLU A 69 -12.92 1.54 5.87
C GLU A 69 -13.78 2.23 4.78
N ASN A 70 -14.44 3.33 5.13
CA ASN A 70 -15.40 4.03 4.27
C ASN A 70 -14.79 5.13 3.37
N SER A 71 -13.49 5.45 3.50
CA SER A 71 -12.84 6.49 2.67
C SER A 71 -11.73 5.98 1.76
N PHE A 72 -11.76 4.69 1.44
CA PHE A 72 -10.76 4.03 0.62
C PHE A 72 -10.72 4.59 -0.80
N ARG A 73 -9.54 5.07 -1.22
CA ARG A 73 -9.32 5.56 -2.59
C ARG A 73 -8.24 4.70 -3.25
N LEU A 74 -8.57 4.01 -4.33
CA LEU A 74 -7.59 3.27 -5.16
C LEU A 74 -7.30 3.95 -6.50
N LEU A 75 -7.93 5.09 -6.74
CA LEU A 75 -7.92 5.77 -8.03
C LEU A 75 -7.46 7.21 -7.87
N GLY A 76 -6.83 7.74 -8.92
CA GLY A 76 -6.28 9.09 -8.98
C GLY A 76 -4.75 9.09 -8.91
N GLU A 77 -4.15 10.27 -9.12
CA GLU A 77 -2.70 10.43 -9.26
C GLU A 77 -1.90 9.91 -8.05
N ASN A 78 -2.48 9.95 -6.84
CA ASN A 78 -1.85 9.40 -5.63
C ASN A 78 -1.66 7.87 -5.69
N PHE A 79 -2.43 7.17 -6.51
CA PHE A 79 -2.39 5.73 -6.72
C PHE A 79 -1.85 5.38 -8.11
N ASN A 80 -0.87 6.15 -8.55
CA ASN A 80 -0.06 5.81 -9.71
C ASN A 80 1.36 5.43 -9.24
N PRO A 81 1.76 4.15 -9.33
CA PRO A 81 3.07 3.67 -8.85
C PRO A 81 4.25 4.30 -9.60
N LEU A 82 4.00 4.93 -10.75
CA LEU A 82 5.00 5.61 -11.57
C LEU A 82 4.97 7.13 -11.41
N ARG A 83 4.09 7.71 -10.59
CA ARG A 83 3.93 9.17 -10.50
C ARG A 83 5.25 9.87 -10.22
N ASP A 84 5.98 9.42 -9.21
CA ASP A 84 7.20 10.09 -8.78
C ASP A 84 8.34 9.91 -9.82
N PHE A 85 8.31 8.81 -10.59
CA PHE A 85 9.18 8.62 -11.76
C PHE A 85 8.82 9.51 -12.95
N LEU A 86 7.53 9.78 -13.17
CA LEU A 86 7.04 10.62 -14.27
C LEU A 86 7.25 12.10 -13.99
N LYS A 87 7.12 12.54 -12.73
CA LYS A 87 7.33 13.93 -12.32
C LYS A 87 8.75 14.45 -12.61
N GLY A 88 9.75 13.56 -12.62
CA GLY A 88 11.12 13.91 -13.00
C GLY A 88 11.35 14.07 -14.51
N ARG A 89 10.45 13.54 -15.36
CA ARG A 89 10.56 13.63 -16.82
C ARG A 89 9.87 14.86 -17.42
N GLU A 90 8.89 15.44 -16.73
CA GLU A 90 8.22 16.65 -17.21
C GLU A 90 9.15 17.88 -17.23
N THR A 91 10.21 17.89 -16.41
CA THR A 91 11.19 18.99 -16.40
C THR A 91 12.21 18.94 -17.54
N GLU A 92 12.32 17.83 -18.26
CA GLU A 92 13.34 17.66 -19.32
C GLU A 92 12.84 18.03 -20.72
N ASN A 93 11.52 18.16 -20.93
CA ASN A 93 10.92 18.47 -22.24
C ASN A 93 10.32 19.89 -22.32
N GLY A 94 10.78 20.81 -21.46
CA GLY A 94 10.21 22.16 -21.30
C GLY A 94 11.08 23.34 -21.73
N GLU A 95 12.12 23.14 -22.54
CA GLU A 95 12.83 24.24 -23.21
C GLU A 95 12.74 24.09 -24.74
N GLU A 96 11.61 24.48 -25.33
CA GLU A 96 11.66 25.13 -26.64
C GLU A 96 11.49 26.63 -26.41
N LYS A 97 12.59 27.33 -26.62
CA LYS A 97 12.77 28.78 -26.55
C LYS A 97 12.10 29.45 -27.76
N GLU A 98 11.56 30.64 -27.50
CA GLU A 98 11.21 31.77 -28.41
C GLU A 98 10.79 31.47 -29.87
#